data_AF-A0A820DH63-F1
#
_entry.id   AF-A0A820DH63-F1
#
_cell.length_a   1.000
_cell.length_b   1.000
_cell.length_c   1.000
_cell.angle_alpha   90.00
_cell.angle_beta   90.00
_cell.angle_gamma   90.00
#
_symmetry.space_group_name_H-M   'P 1'
#
loop_
_entity.id
_entity.type
_entity.pdbx_description
1 polymer ?
#
loop_
_entity_poly.entity_id
_entity_poly.type
_entity_poly.pdbx_seq_one_letter_code
_entity_poly.pdbx_strand_id
1 'polypeptide(L)'
;MTSFSISLVKNLNSVRLQIVPMNNNNGRLNRRDVSFIKLILVEVVVYIICTVLYPPVIIYSQVTSYMVLNKNADRKQIESFITFITMSLLLYLNYNTTFYVHFITSRAFRQEVKQLFL
;
A
#
# COMPACT_ATOMS: atom_id res chain seq x y z
N MET A 1 -4.65 1.38 6.56
CA MET A 1 -5.22 0.08 7.01
C MET A 1 -6.64 0.19 7.60
N THR A 2 -7.06 1.28 8.25
CA THR A 2 -8.41 1.40 8.85
C THR A 2 -9.55 1.54 7.82
N SER A 3 -9.29 2.17 6.68
CA SER A 3 -10.27 2.33 5.59
C SER A 3 -10.69 1.00 4.95
N PHE A 4 -9.75 0.05 4.82
CA PHE A 4 -10.04 -1.28 4.27
C PHE A 4 -10.84 -2.17 5.21
N SER A 5 -10.67 -2.00 6.52
CA SER A 5 -11.41 -2.80 7.50
C SER A 5 -12.93 -2.66 7.31
N ILE A 6 -13.42 -1.46 6.99
CA ILE A 6 -14.84 -1.21 6.75
C ILE A 6 -15.33 -1.86 5.44
N SER A 7 -14.56 -1.76 4.36
CA SER A 7 -14.91 -2.38 3.07
C SER A 7 -14.81 -3.92 3.11
N LEU A 8 -13.84 -4.47 3.85
CA LEU A 8 -13.69 -5.92 4.05
C LEU A 8 -14.86 -6.52 4.82
N VAL A 9 -15.32 -5.84 5.88
CA VAL A 9 -16.46 -6.29 6.68
C VAL A 9 -17.74 -6.33 5.83
N LYS A 10 -17.96 -5.36 4.94
CA LYS A 10 -19.09 -5.37 4.00
C LYS A 10 -19.00 -6.49 2.98
N ASN A 11 -17.81 -6.76 2.44
CA ASN A 11 -17.61 -7.82 1.46
C ASN A 11 -17.80 -9.24 2.07
N LEU A 12 -17.34 -9.45 3.31
CA LEU A 12 -17.53 -10.72 4.03
C LEU A 12 -19.01 -11.09 4.24
N ASN A 13 -19.88 -10.10 4.47
CA ASN A 13 -21.31 -10.33 4.60
C ASN A 13 -21.95 -10.77 3.28
N SER A 14 -21.46 -10.28 2.14
CA SER A 14 -21.92 -10.70 0.81
C SER A 14 -21.44 -12.11 0.43
N VAL A 15 -20.24 -12.50 0.85
CA VAL A 15 -19.69 -13.86 0.61
C VAL A 15 -20.45 -14.92 1.40
N ARG A 16 -20.88 -14.62 2.65
CA ARG A 16 -21.71 -15.53 3.45
C ARG A 16 -23.07 -15.85 2.80
N LEU A 17 -23.58 -15.00 1.92
CA LEU A 17 -24.85 -15.20 1.22
C LEU A 17 -24.72 -15.97 -0.10
N GLN A 18 -23.50 -16.22 -0.59
CA GLN A 18 -23.24 -16.97 -1.84
C GLN A 18 -22.55 -18.30 -1.56
N ILE A 19 -23.16 -19.16 -0.74
CA ILE A 19 -22.79 -20.57 -0.68
C ILE A 19 -23.48 -21.28 -1.85
N VAL A 20 -22.95 -21.09 -3.06
CA VAL A 20 -23.34 -21.86 -4.25
C VAL A 20 -22.47 -23.13 -4.25
N PRO A 21 -23.04 -24.35 -4.38
CA PRO A 21 -22.24 -25.57 -4.39
C PRO A 21 -21.28 -25.54 -5.59
N MET A 22 -19.98 -25.56 -5.30
CA MET A 22 -18.91 -25.67 -6.31
C MET A 22 -19.01 -27.04 -6.99
N ASN A 23 -19.65 -27.07 -8.16
CA ASN A 23 -19.56 -28.22 -9.05
C ASN A 23 -18.16 -28.26 -9.67
N ASN A 24 -17.48 -29.36 -9.38
CA ASN A 24 -16.07 -29.63 -9.66
C ASN A 24 -15.82 -29.81 -11.17
N ASN A 25 -15.66 -28.70 -11.91
CA ASN A 25 -15.26 -28.76 -13.32
C ASN A 25 -13.97 -27.97 -13.58
N ASN A 26 -12.86 -28.74 -13.63
CA ASN A 26 -11.68 -28.57 -14.47
C ASN A 26 -11.02 -27.18 -14.55
N GLY A 27 -10.00 -26.96 -13.71
CA GLY A 27 -8.68 -26.43 -14.09
C GLY A 27 -8.56 -25.02 -14.70
N ARG A 28 -9.65 -24.30 -14.95
CA ARG A 28 -9.61 -22.93 -15.47
C ARG A 28 -9.53 -21.96 -14.30
N LEU A 29 -8.35 -21.38 -14.09
CA LEU A 29 -8.13 -20.22 -13.23
C LEU A 29 -9.27 -19.22 -13.44
N ASN A 30 -10.05 -18.98 -12.38
CA ASN A 30 -11.19 -18.12 -12.45
C ASN A 30 -10.67 -16.71 -12.76
N ARG A 31 -11.25 -15.99 -13.72
CA ARG A 31 -10.80 -14.62 -14.09
C ARG A 31 -10.72 -13.68 -12.88
N ARG A 32 -11.53 -13.97 -11.85
CA ARG A 32 -11.53 -13.32 -10.55
C ARG A 32 -10.20 -13.50 -9.80
N ASP A 33 -9.63 -14.69 -9.79
CA ASP A 33 -8.40 -15.02 -9.07
C ASP A 33 -7.20 -14.30 -9.70
N VAL A 34 -7.13 -14.26 -11.03
CA VAL A 34 -6.10 -13.52 -11.78
C VAL A 34 -6.16 -12.01 -11.46
N SER A 35 -7.37 -11.45 -11.34
CA SER A 35 -7.53 -10.05 -10.96
C SER A 35 -7.11 -9.78 -9.52
N PHE A 36 -7.34 -10.72 -8.60
CA PHE A 36 -6.88 -10.63 -7.21
C PHE A 36 -5.36 -10.69 -7.12
N ILE A 37 -4.72 -11.65 -7.80
CA ILE A 37 -3.27 -11.79 -7.83
C ILE A 37 -2.61 -10.51 -8.40
N LYS A 38 -3.16 -9.96 -9.49
CA LYS A 38 -2.66 -8.70 -10.07
C LYS A 38 -2.74 -7.55 -9.08
N LEU A 39 -3.80 -7.49 -8.28
CA LEU A 39 -3.97 -6.44 -7.28
C LEU A 39 -2.92 -6.54 -6.17
N ILE A 40 -2.73 -7.74 -5.61
CA ILE A 40 -1.74 -8.02 -4.57
C ILE A 40 -0.33 -7.68 -5.09
N LEU A 41 -0.03 -8.02 -6.35
CA LEU A 41 1.28 -7.74 -6.94
C LEU A 41 1.54 -6.22 -7.04
N VAL A 42 0.55 -5.43 -7.45
CA VAL A 42 0.65 -3.97 -7.47
C VAL A 42 0.83 -3.41 -6.06
N GLU A 43 0.10 -3.93 -5.07
CA GLU A 43 0.25 -3.51 -3.68
C GLU A 43 1.66 -3.78 -3.15
N VAL A 44 2.22 -4.96 -3.42
CA VAL A 44 3.59 -5.32 -3.06
C VAL A 44 4.60 -4.39 -3.73
N VAL A 45 4.44 -4.09 -5.03
CA VAL A 45 5.35 -3.18 -5.74
C VAL A 45 5.29 -1.77 -5.15
N VAL A 46 4.10 -1.23 -4.88
CA VAL A 46 3.98 0.11 -4.29
C VAL A 46 4.51 0.13 -2.86
N TYR A 47 4.28 -0.92 -2.09
CA TYR A 47 4.85 -1.07 -0.75
C TYR A 47 6.38 -1.03 -0.79
N ILE A 48 7.01 -1.82 -1.67
CA ILE A 48 8.47 -1.83 -1.87
C ILE A 48 8.97 -0.43 -2.22
N ILE A 49 8.36 0.26 -3.19
CA ILE A 49 8.76 1.62 -3.57
C ILE A 49 8.67 2.59 -2.39
N CYS A 50 7.60 2.48 -1.58
CA CYS A 50 7.40 3.37 -0.43
C CYS A 50 8.34 3.06 0.75
N THR A 51 8.83 1.84 0.89
CA THR A 51 9.66 1.42 2.04
C THR A 51 11.13 1.24 1.73
N VAL A 52 11.53 1.07 0.47
CA VAL A 52 12.94 0.82 0.10
C VAL A 52 13.87 1.97 0.48
N LEU A 53 13.35 3.21 0.49
CA LEU A 53 14.12 4.40 0.89
C LEU A 53 14.34 4.51 2.40
N TYR A 54 13.57 3.80 3.22
CA TYR A 54 13.59 3.96 4.68
C TYR A 54 14.85 3.39 5.35
N PRO A 55 15.24 2.11 5.14
CA PRO A 55 16.44 1.56 5.76
C PRO A 55 17.74 2.32 5.44
N PRO A 56 18.02 2.69 4.17
CA PRO A 56 19.24 3.41 3.84
C PRO A 56 19.35 4.77 4.52
N VAL A 57 18.24 5.52 4.62
CA VAL A 57 18.21 6.85 5.25
C VAL A 57 18.51 6.74 6.75
N ILE A 58 17.98 5.72 7.43
CA ILE A 58 18.25 5.50 8.86
C ILE A 58 19.70 5.10 9.08
N ILE A 59 20.20 4.13 8.32
CA ILE A 59 21.59 3.68 8.44
C ILE A 59 22.53 4.87 8.22
N TYR A 60 22.29 5.68 7.18
CA TYR A 60 23.08 6.88 6.91
C TYR A 60 23.06 7.85 8.09
N SER A 61 21.87 8.15 8.63
CA SER A 61 21.71 9.09 9.73
C SER A 61 22.42 8.61 11.00
N GLN A 62 22.29 7.33 11.35
CA GLN A 62 22.95 6.74 12.52
C GLN A 62 24.48 6.70 12.35
N VAL A 63 24.98 6.24 11.21
CA VAL A 63 26.44 6.17 10.96
C VAL A 63 27.05 7.57 11.04
N THR A 64 26.40 8.56 10.43
CA THR A 64 26.92 9.92 10.43
C THR A 64 26.75 10.64 11.77
N SER A 65 25.79 10.27 12.61
CA SER A 65 25.70 10.80 13.98
C SER A 65 26.83 10.29 14.88
N TYR A 66 27.30 9.06 14.68
CA TYR A 66 28.41 8.49 15.45
C TYR A 66 29.80 8.93 14.95
N MET A 67 29.98 9.08 13.63
CA MET A 67 31.31 9.35 13.04
C MET A 67 31.65 10.83 12.83
N VAL A 68 30.66 11.74 12.72
CA VAL A 68 30.92 13.14 12.34
C VAL A 68 30.34 14.11 13.38
N LEU A 69 31.19 14.58 14.29
CA LEU A 69 30.80 15.53 15.35
C LEU A 69 30.41 16.92 14.81
N ASN A 70 30.99 17.37 13.70
CA ASN A 70 30.72 18.69 13.09
C ASN A 70 30.26 18.55 11.63
N LYS A 71 28.96 18.34 11.45
CA LYS A 71 28.31 18.39 10.13
C LYS A 71 28.01 19.84 9.72
N ASN A 72 28.36 20.18 8.47
CA ASN A 72 28.02 21.47 7.87
C ASN A 72 26.48 21.71 7.86
N ALA A 73 26.05 22.96 8.01
CA ALA A 73 24.65 23.33 8.14
C ALA A 73 23.80 22.89 6.92
N ASP A 74 24.34 23.05 5.71
CA ASP A 74 23.66 22.65 4.47
C ASP A 74 23.39 21.14 4.42
N ARG A 75 24.34 20.33 4.91
CA ARG A 75 24.19 18.87 4.96
C ARG A 75 23.12 18.44 5.95
N LYS A 76 22.97 19.14 7.08
CA LYS A 76 21.89 18.89 8.04
C LYS A 76 20.52 19.24 7.45
N GLN A 77 20.41 20.32 6.67
CA GLN A 77 19.15 20.68 6.00
C GLN A 77 18.73 19.64 4.97
N ILE A 78 19.66 19.19 4.11
CA ILE A 78 19.39 18.15 3.11
C ILE A 78 18.95 16.85 3.78
N GLU A 79 19.63 16.43 4.83
CA GLU A 79 19.25 15.23 5.58
C GLU A 79 17.86 15.36 6.20
N SER A 80 17.57 16.50 6.84
CA SER A 80 16.23 16.76 7.41
C SER A 80 15.13 16.71 6.35
N PHE A 81 15.38 17.25 5.15
CA PHE A 81 14.44 17.17 4.03
C PHE A 81 14.22 15.74 3.55
N ILE A 82 15.29 14.96 3.38
CA ILE A 82 15.20 13.54 2.99
C ILE A 82 14.46 12.74 4.06
N THR A 83 14.76 12.97 5.34
CA THR A 83 14.06 12.33 6.45
C THR A 83 12.58 12.71 6.45
N PHE A 84 12.23 13.98 6.19
CA PHE A 84 10.83 14.38 6.07
C PHE A 84 10.10 13.65 4.93
N ILE A 85 10.70 13.59 3.74
CA ILE A 85 10.12 12.86 2.60
C ILE A 85 9.91 11.38 2.96
N THR A 86 10.93 10.74 3.51
CA THR A 86 10.87 9.29 3.78
C THR A 86 9.97 8.93 4.97
N MET A 87 10.04 9.69 6.06
CA MET A 87 9.33 9.40 7.32
C MET A 87 7.94 10.00 7.39
N SER A 88 7.73 11.18 6.80
CA SER A 88 6.45 11.91 6.91
C SER A 88 5.62 11.83 5.64
N LEU A 89 6.22 11.70 4.46
CA LEU A 89 5.46 11.61 3.22
C LEU A 89 5.26 10.16 2.79
N LEU A 90 6.34 9.41 2.54
CA LEU A 90 6.24 8.03 2.04
C LEU A 90 5.60 7.08 3.05
N LEU A 91 5.91 7.20 4.34
CA LEU A 91 5.33 6.35 5.39
C LEU A 91 3.80 6.57 5.52
N TYR A 92 3.35 7.83 5.55
CA TYR A 92 1.93 8.15 5.65
C TYR A 92 1.16 7.83 4.36
N LEU A 93 1.82 7.96 3.20
CA LEU A 93 1.28 7.50 1.93
C LEU A 93 1.07 5.97 1.96
N ASN A 94 2.02 5.22 2.53
CA ASN A 94 1.95 3.77 2.67
C ASN A 94 0.67 3.31 3.39
N TYR A 95 0.25 4.00 4.46
CA TYR A 95 -0.98 3.67 5.19
C TYR A 95 -2.26 3.74 4.33
N ASN A 96 -2.24 4.55 3.27
CA ASN A 96 -3.34 4.72 2.32
C ASN A 96 -3.08 4.03 0.98
N THR A 97 -1.92 3.39 0.79
CA THR A 97 -1.53 2.73 -0.46
C THR A 97 -2.56 1.71 -0.91
N THR A 98 -3.06 0.87 -0.01
CA THR A 98 -4.11 -0.12 -0.33
C THR A 98 -5.33 0.58 -0.96
N PHE A 99 -5.71 1.77 -0.50
CA PHE A 99 -6.84 2.51 -1.06
C PHE A 99 -6.56 2.99 -2.48
N TYR A 100 -5.42 3.64 -2.68
CA TYR A 100 -5.03 4.13 -4.00
C TYR A 100 -4.83 2.98 -4.99
N VAL A 101 -4.23 1.88 -4.57
CA VAL A 101 -4.00 0.68 -5.40
C VAL A 101 -5.32 0.05 -5.82
N HIS A 102 -6.26 -0.15 -4.90
CA HIS A 102 -7.59 -0.66 -5.21
C HIS A 102 -8.40 0.30 -6.08
N PHE A 103 -8.32 1.61 -5.84
CA PHE A 103 -8.99 2.63 -6.64
C PHE A 103 -8.47 2.71 -8.08
N ILE A 104 -7.16 2.61 -8.28
CA ILE A 104 -6.54 2.65 -9.62
C ILE A 104 -6.80 1.33 -10.37
N THR A 105 -6.71 0.20 -9.68
CA THR A 105 -6.69 -1.13 -10.31
C THR A 105 -8.09 -1.71 -10.53
N SER A 106 -9.04 -1.51 -9.61
CA SER A 106 -10.36 -2.14 -9.66
C SER A 106 -11.44 -1.19 -10.21
N ARG A 107 -12.00 -1.53 -11.38
CA ARG A 107 -13.18 -0.82 -11.92
C ARG A 107 -14.41 -0.95 -11.03
N ALA A 108 -14.61 -2.12 -10.40
CA ALA A 108 -15.72 -2.35 -9.48
C ALA A 108 -15.61 -1.46 -8.24
N PHE A 109 -14.41 -1.33 -7.67
CA PHE A 109 -14.17 -0.46 -6.51
C PHE A 109 -14.41 1.01 -6.84
N ARG A 110 -14.02 1.47 -8.04
CA ARG A 110 -14.36 2.84 -8.50
C ARG A 110 -15.86 3.07 -8.63
N GLN A 111 -16.62 2.07 -9.07
CA GLN A 111 -18.07 2.17 -9.16
C GLN A 111 -18.73 2.24 -7.78
N GLU A 112 -18.28 1.43 -6.82
CA GLU A 112 -18.76 1.48 -5.43
C GLU A 112 -18.45 2.83 -4.76
N VAL A 113 -17.24 3.37 -4.95
CA VAL A 113 -16.88 4.69 -4.42
C VAL A 113 -17.74 5.78 -5.07
N LYS A 114 -17.99 5.69 -6.38
CA LYS A 114 -18.85 6.66 -7.07
C LYS A 114 -20.30 6.61 -6.55
N GLN A 115 -20.83 5.43 -6.22
CA GLN A 115 -22.15 5.26 -5.59
C GLN A 115 -22.20 5.72 -4.13
N LEU A 116 -21.07 5.78 -3.43
CA LEU A 116 -21.01 6.29 -2.05
C LEU A 116 -21.05 7.82 -1.98
N PHE A 117 -20.57 8.49 -3.03
CA PHE A 117 -20.50 9.96 -3.11
C PHE A 117 -21.65 10.60 -3.91
N LEU A 118 -22.50 9.81 -4.58
CA LEU A 118 -23.55 10.25 -5.50
C LEU A 118 -24.88 9.62 -5.07
#